data_AF-A0ABD0PVR3-F1
#
_entry.id   AF-A0ABD0PVR3-F1
#
_cell.length_a   1.000
_cell.length_b   1.000
_cell.length_c   1.000
_cell.angle_alpha   90.00
_cell.angle_beta   90.00
_cell.angle_gamma   90.00
#
_symmetry.space_group_name_H-M   'P 1'
#
loop_
_entity.id
_entity.type
_entity.pdbx_description
1 polymer ?
#
loop_
_entity_poly.entity_id
_entity_poly.type
_entity_poly.pdbx_seq_one_letter_code
_entity_poly.pdbx_strand_id
1 'polypeptide(L)' 'MFMADGRMKEAQFCVQEAGTLFPASHSVLLLKGRVAELRGNDTEAKSLYDEALAINPRGHHILLHL' A
#
# COMPACT_ATOMS: atom_id res chain seq x y z
N MET A 1 5.42 9.23 -10.89
CA MET A 1 4.40 8.79 -9.87
C MET A 1 5.14 8.91 -8.56
N PHE A 2 4.66 9.66 -7.56
CA PHE A 2 5.50 10.16 -6.44
C PHE A 2 6.44 9.14 -5.78
N MET A 3 6.07 7.86 -5.69
CA MET A 3 6.94 6.77 -5.20
C MET A 3 8.19 6.54 -6.08
N ALA A 4 8.07 6.63 -7.40
CA ALA A 4 9.19 6.49 -8.34
C ALA A 4 10.08 7.74 -8.41
N ASP A 5 9.58 8.90 -7.97
CA ASP A 5 10.28 10.18 -8.02
C ASP A 5 11.02 10.51 -6.70
N GLY A 6 11.09 9.56 -5.75
CA GLY A 6 11.70 9.78 -4.42
C GLY A 6 10.90 10.73 -3.51
N ARG A 7 9.71 11.15 -3.95
CA ARG A 7 8.78 12.07 -3.26
C ARG A 7 7.93 11.33 -2.23
N MET A 8 8.62 10.72 -1.28
CA MET A 8 8.04 9.82 -0.28
C MET A 8 7.01 10.52 0.62
N LYS A 9 7.20 11.81 0.90
CA LYS A 9 6.29 12.59 1.74
C LYS A 9 4.95 12.85 1.03
N GLU A 10 4.97 13.21 -0.25
CA GLU A 10 3.73 13.35 -1.03
C GLU A 10 3.03 12.01 -1.24
N ALA A 11 3.78 10.94 -1.50
CA ALA A 11 3.21 9.60 -1.61
C ALA A 11 2.50 9.18 -0.31
N GLN A 12 3.12 9.40 0.85
CA GLN A 12 2.52 9.17 2.16
C GLN A 12 1.23 9.98 2.34
N PHE A 13 1.27 11.27 2.02
CA PHE A 13 0.11 12.14 2.16
C PHE A 13 -1.06 11.67 1.29
N CYS A 14 -0.82 11.39 0.01
CA CYS A 14 -1.86 10.91 -0.89
C CYS A 14 -2.46 9.57 -0.44
N VAL A 15 -1.62 8.66 0.06
CA VAL A 15 -2.06 7.34 0.54
C VAL A 15 -2.83 7.46 1.86
N GLN A 16 -2.43 8.38 2.74
CA GLN A 16 -3.14 8.69 3.98
C GLN A 16 -4.55 9.22 3.67
N GLU A 17 -4.67 10.20 2.78
CA GLU A 17 -5.95 10.77 2.35
C GLU A 17 -6.84 9.73 1.64
N ALA A 18 -6.26 8.88 0.80
CA ALA A 18 -7.01 7.77 0.22
C ALA A 18 -7.52 6.78 1.31
N GLY A 19 -6.74 6.60 2.37
CA GLY A 19 -7.09 5.80 3.55
C GLY A 19 -8.20 6.36 4.42
N THR A 20 -8.36 7.68 4.49
CA THR A 20 -9.47 8.29 5.23
C THR A 20 -10.79 8.16 4.47
N LEU A 21 -10.73 8.24 3.13
CA LEU A 21 -11.91 8.11 2.27
C LEU A 21 -12.34 6.65 2.06
N PHE A 22 -11.37 5.74 1.90
CA PHE A 22 -11.61 4.33 1.56
C PHE A 22 -10.75 3.37 2.40
N PRO A 23 -11.00 3.26 3.72
CA PRO A 23 -10.13 2.53 4.64
C PRO A 23 -10.02 1.03 4.36
N ALA A 24 -11.07 0.41 3.81
CA ALA A 24 -11.13 -1.02 3.50
C ALA A 24 -10.91 -1.32 2.00
N SER A 25 -10.43 -0.36 1.21
CA SER A 25 -10.11 -0.61 -0.20
C SER A 25 -8.80 -1.39 -0.31
N HIS A 26 -8.84 -2.57 -0.95
CA HIS A 26 -7.65 -3.39 -1.20
C HIS A 26 -6.53 -2.59 -1.90
N SER A 27 -6.87 -1.70 -2.84
CA SER A 27 -5.91 -0.85 -3.53
C SER A 27 -5.23 0.15 -2.58
N VAL A 28 -5.96 0.67 -1.60
CA VAL A 28 -5.42 1.61 -0.61
C VAL A 28 -4.52 0.89 0.39
N LEU A 29 -4.93 -0.29 0.87
CA LEU A 29 -4.11 -1.14 1.73
C LEU A 29 -2.79 -1.52 1.04
N LEU A 30 -2.85 -1.85 -0.25
CA LEU A 30 -1.65 -2.14 -1.04
C LEU A 30 -0.72 -0.93 -1.20
N LEU A 31 -1.28 0.26 -1.42
CA LEU A 31 -0.49 1.49 -1.48
C LEU A 31 0.16 1.82 -0.11
N LYS A 32 -0.54 1.57 1.00
CA LYS A 32 0.03 1.70 2.35
C LYS A 32 1.17 0.70 2.55
N GLY A 33 1.00 -0.56 2.12
CA GLY A 33 2.03 -1.59 2.22
C GLY A 33 3.31 -1.20 1.49
N ARG A 34 3.18 -0.70 0.25
CA ARG A 34 4.32 -0.20 -0.54
C ARG A 34 5.03 0.98 0.12
N VAL A 35 4.27 1.89 0.72
CA VAL A 35 4.85 3.00 1.48
C VAL A 35 5.61 2.50 2.70
N ALA A 36 5.10 1.50 3.43
CA ALA A 36 5.78 0.89 4.57
C ALA A 36 7.07 0.18 4.15
N GLU A 37 7.04 -0.57 3.05
CA GLU A 37 8.22 -1.24 2.46
C GLU A 37 9.31 -0.22 2.07
N LEU A 38 8.94 0.86 1.41
CA LEU A 38 9.87 1.94 1.06
C LEU A 38 10.43 2.68 2.29
N ARG A 39 9.84 2.53 3.48
CA ARG A 39 10.38 3.03 4.75
C ARG A 39 11.27 2.01 5.45
N GLY A 40 11.38 0.78 4.94
CA GLY A 40 12.06 -0.35 5.59
C GLY A 40 11.23 -1.02 6.69
N ASN A 41 9.91 -0.80 6.73
CA ASN A 41 8.99 -1.40 7.69
C ASN A 41 8.32 -2.66 7.10
N ASP A 42 9.10 -3.72 6.91
CA ASP A 42 8.63 -4.94 6.23
C ASP A 42 7.49 -5.65 6.99
N THR A 43 7.48 -5.55 8.33
CA THR A 43 6.43 -6.13 9.18
C THR A 43 5.08 -5.47 8.94
N GLU A 44 5.05 -4.14 8.88
CA GLU A 44 3.86 -3.35 8.59
C GLU A 44 3.40 -3.58 7.16
N ALA A 45 4.34 -3.59 6.20
CA ALA A 45 4.05 -3.86 4.80
C ALA A 45 3.35 -5.22 4.61
N LYS A 46 3.88 -6.26 5.26
CA LYS A 46 3.30 -7.60 5.20
C LYS A 46 1.88 -7.65 5.75
N SER A 47 1.63 -7.06 6.92
CA SER A 47 0.27 -7.00 7.49
C SER A 47 -0.71 -6.33 6.54
N LEU A 48 -0.31 -5.21 5.93
CA LEU A 48 -1.14 -4.47 4.99
C LEU A 48 -1.42 -5.26 3.70
N TYR A 49 -0.45 -6.03 3.22
CA TYR A 49 -0.63 -6.92 2.07
C TYR A 49 -1.56 -8.10 2.41
N ASP A 50 -1.43 -8.69 3.61
CA ASP A 50 -2.32 -9.76 4.09
C ASP A 50 -3.77 -9.26 4.20
N GLU A 51 -3.98 -8.05 4.73
CA GLU A 51 -5.30 -7.41 4.77
C GLU A 51 -5.85 -7.13 3.37
N ALA A 52 -5.03 -6.63 2.44
CA ALA A 52 -5.45 -6.39 1.06
C ALA A 52 -5.87 -7.69 0.36
N LEU A 53 -5.15 -8.78 0.60
CA LEU A 53 -5.47 -10.12 0.07
C LEU A 53 -6.74 -10.70 0.68
N ALA A 54 -6.98 -10.51 1.97
CA ALA A 54 -8.20 -10.97 2.63
C ALA A 54 -9.45 -10.34 2.01
N ILE A 55 -9.36 -9.07 1.59
CA ILE A 55 -10.47 -8.33 0.97
C ILE A 55 -10.63 -8.70 -0.51
N ASN A 56 -9.54 -8.87 -1.25
CA ASN A 56 -9.59 -9.29 -2.65
C ASN A 56 -8.62 -10.46 -2.93
N PRO A 57 -9.07 -11.71 -2.69
CA PRO A 57 -8.28 -12.91 -2.93
C PRO A 57 -8.03 -13.22 -4.41
N ARG A 58 -8.47 -12.39 -5.35
CA ARG A 58 -8.09 -12.47 -6.77
C ARG A 58 -7.14 -11.34 -7.19
N GLY A 59 -6.87 -10.40 -6.29
CA GLY A 59 -5.92 -9.32 -6.45
C GLY A 59 -4.44 -9.76 -6.40
N HIS A 60 -4.15 -11.06 -6.24
CA HIS A 60 -2.79 -11.62 -6.20
C HIS A 60 -1.89 -11.20 -7.38
N HIS A 61 -2.47 -10.84 -8.53
CA HIS A 61 -1.71 -10.25 -9.64
C HIS A 61 -0.97 -8.94 -9.27
N ILE A 62 -1.39 -8.25 -8.21
CA ILE A 62 -0.76 -6.98 -7.77
C ILE A 62 0.49 -7.24 -6.90
N LEU A 63 0.62 -8.44 -6.29
CA LEU A 63 1.78 -8.84 -5.49
C LEU A 63 2.87 -9.56 -6.31
N LEU A 64 2.56 -9.98 -7.53
CA LEU A 64 3.49 -10.67 -8.45
C LEU A 64 4.53 -9.76 -9.12
N HIS A 65 4.62 -8.50 -8.70
CA HIS A 65 5.60 -7.53 -9.22
C HIS A 65 6.74 -7.20 -8.24
N LEU A 66 6.93 -8.02 -7.19
CA LEU A 66 8.16 -8.06 -6.42
C LEU A 66 9.25 -8.84 -7.17
#